data_AF-A0A934EQ40-F1
#
_entry.id   AF-A0A934EQ40-F1
#
_cell.length_a   1.000
_cell.length_b   1.000
_cell.length_c   1.000
_cell.angle_alpha   90.00
_cell.angle_beta   90.00
_cell.angle_gamma   90.00
#
_symmetry.space_group_name_H-M   'P 1'
#
loop_
_entity.id
_entity.type
_entity.pdbx_description
1 polymer ?
#
loop_
_entity_poly.entity_id
_entity_poly.type
_entity_poly.pdbx_seq_one_letter_code
_entity_poly.pdbx_strand_id
1 'polypeptide(L)' 'MKINCILCGHNFDLDDTYDDYEGDVKCWVCGGVLDIKVQVGKLKSLKPIKTPHPVSEETRTA' A
#
# COMPACT_ATOMS: atom_id res chain seq x y z
N MET A 1 -14.16 -2.27 0.65
CA MET A 1 -13.37 -3.53 0.56
C MET A 1 -12.05 -3.42 1.33
N LYS A 2 -11.46 -4.51 1.81
CA LYS A 2 -10.20 -4.46 2.58
C LYS A 2 -9.03 -5.00 1.79
N ILE A 3 -7.91 -4.27 1.83
CA ILE A 3 -6.67 -4.69 1.19
C ILE A 3 -5.51 -4.70 2.18
N ASN A 4 -4.56 -5.59 1.95
CA ASN A 4 -3.36 -5.69 2.78
C ASN A 4 -2.20 -5.00 2.10
N CYS A 5 -1.49 -4.15 2.84
CA CYS A 5 -0.22 -3.62 2.41
C CYS A 5 0.81 -4.75 2.37
N ILE A 6 1.30 -5.12 1.19
CA ILE A 6 2.36 -6.13 1.05
C ILE A 6 3.73 -5.67 1.57
N LEU A 7 3.87 -4.39 1.94
CA LEU A 7 5.12 -3.81 2.43
C LEU A 7 5.24 -3.89 3.95
N CYS A 8 4.15 -3.68 4.69
CA CYS A 8 4.15 -3.69 6.16
C CYS A 8 3.13 -4.66 6.80
N GLY A 9 2.27 -5.29 6.01
CA GLY A 9 1.22 -6.19 6.50
C GLY A 9 -0.02 -5.48 7.07
N HIS A 10 -0.05 -4.14 7.08
CA HIS A 10 -1.21 -3.40 7.58
C HIS A 10 -2.43 -3.59 6.66
N ASN A 11 -3.58 -3.90 7.25
CA ASN A 11 -4.85 -3.98 6.55
C ASN A 11 -5.51 -2.60 6.54
N PHE A 12 -6.00 -2.18 5.39
CA PHE A 12 -6.73 -0.94 5.26
C PHE A 12 -7.97 -1.09 4.37
N ASP A 13 -9.03 -0.36 4.71
CA ASP A 13 -10.29 -0.37 3.96
C ASP A 13 -10.23 0.66 2.83
N LEU A 14 -10.45 0.20 1.61
CA LEU A 14 -10.77 1.00 0.44
C LEU A 14 -12.29 1.05 0.33
N ASP A 15 -12.86 2.23 0.41
CA ASP A 15 -14.29 2.46 0.33
C ASP A 15 -14.92 1.92 -0.97
N ASP A 16 -16.25 1.73 -1.00
CA ASP A 16 -16.98 1.19 -2.16
C ASP A 16 -16.86 2.07 -3.43
N THR A 17 -16.40 3.31 -3.27
CA THR A 17 -15.97 4.19 -4.37
C THR A 17 -14.81 3.62 -5.21
N TYR A 18 -14.09 2.61 -4.73
CA TYR A 18 -12.95 1.96 -5.41
C TYR A 18 -13.31 0.63 -6.10
N ASP A 19 -14.60 0.34 -6.33
CA ASP A 19 -15.06 -0.95 -6.89
C ASP A 19 -14.48 -1.25 -8.29
N ASP A 20 -14.23 -0.20 -9.09
CA ASP A 20 -13.53 -0.24 -10.38
C ASP A 20 -12.49 0.90 -10.42
N TYR A 21 -11.36 0.67 -9.75
CA TYR A 21 -10.26 1.64 -9.63
C TYR A 21 -8.94 1.03 -10.09
N GLU A 22 -8.16 1.81 -10.85
CA GLU A 22 -6.79 1.46 -11.23
C GLU A 22 -5.87 2.66 -10.94
N GLY A 23 -4.86 2.46 -10.10
CA GLY A 23 -3.91 3.51 -9.74
C GLY A 23 -3.16 3.28 -8.44
N ASP A 24 -2.44 4.32 -8.03
CA ASP A 24 -1.55 4.30 -6.87
C ASP A 24 -2.30 4.56 -5.56
N VAL A 25 -2.12 3.70 -4.58
CA VAL A 25 -2.55 3.91 -3.19
C VAL A 25 -1.36 3.96 -2.26
N LYS A 26 -1.36 4.96 -1.37
CA LYS A 26 -0.32 5.12 -0.36
C LYS A 26 -0.79 4.50 0.95
N CYS A 27 0.01 3.58 1.49
CA CYS A 27 -0.19 3.09 2.85
C CYS A 27 0.18 4.19 3.84
N TRP A 28 -0.79 4.65 4.64
CA TRP A 28 -0.55 5.69 5.65
C TRP A 28 0.29 5.22 6.83
N VAL A 29 0.44 3.91 7.04
CA VAL A 29 1.22 3.36 8.15
C VAL A 29 2.70 3.37 7.86
N CYS A 30 3.13 2.81 6.73
CA CYS A 30 4.55 2.75 6.39
C CYS A 30 4.97 3.86 5.42
N GLY A 31 4.03 4.45 4.68
CA GLY A 31 4.32 5.43 3.63
C GLY A 31 4.63 4.81 2.27
N GLY A 32 4.60 3.48 2.15
CA GLY A 32 4.79 2.77 0.88
C GLY A 32 3.67 3.04 -0.12
N VAL A 33 4.01 3.07 -1.41
CA VAL A 33 3.07 3.28 -2.51
C VAL A 33 2.88 1.97 -3.27
N LEU A 34 1.61 1.60 -3.47
CA LEU A 34 1.16 0.37 -4.11
C LEU A 34 0.33 0.71 -5.34
N ASP A 35 0.67 0.17 -6.49
CA ASP A 35 -0.18 0.13 -7.68
C ASP A 35 -1.25 -0.94 -7.47
N ILE A 36 -2.52 -0.56 -7.47
CA ILE A 36 -3.63 -1.50 -7.36
C ILE A 36 -4.54 -1.42 -8.57
N LYS A 37 -5.11 -2.57 -8.93
CA LYS A 37 -6.23 -2.67 -9.86
C LYS A 37 -7.37 -3.41 -9.17
N VAL A 38 -8.51 -2.75 -9.08
CA VAL A 38 -9.76 -3.27 -8.54
C VAL A 38 -10.77 -3.32 -9.68
N GLN A 39 -11.51 -4.43 -9.77
CA GLN A 39 -12.64 -4.56 -10.68
C GLN A 39 -13.76 -5.33 -9.99
N VAL A 40 -14.98 -4.81 -10.04
CA VAL A 40 -16.17 -5.41 -9.43
C VAL A 40 -15.93 -5.77 -7.95
N GLY A 41 -15.30 -4.85 -7.22
CA GLY A 41 -15.08 -4.99 -5.79
C GLY A 41 -14.09 -6.11 -5.45
N LYS A 42 -13.21 -6.46 -6.40
CA LYS A 42 -12.15 -7.46 -6.22
C LYS A 42 -10.81 -6.93 -6.70
N LEU A 43 -9.80 -7.05 -5.84
CA LEU A 43 -8.42 -6.83 -6.22
C LEU A 43 -8.00 -7.80 -7.34
N LYS A 44 -7.60 -7.25 -8.47
CA LYS A 44 -7.05 -7.97 -9.63
C LYS A 44 -5.54 -7.94 -9.65
N SER A 45 -4.93 -6.83 -9.24
CA SER A 45 -3.48 -6.65 -9.21
C SER A 45 -3.10 -5.78 -8.03
N LEU A 46 -1.96 -6.07 -7.43
CA LEU A 46 -1.35 -5.28 -6.36
C LEU A 46 0.17 -5.40 -6.48
N LYS A 47 0.84 -4.28 -6.74
CA LYS A 47 2.30 -4.23 -6.94
C LYS A 47 2.90 -3.08 -6.13
N PRO A 48 4.08 -3.25 -5.50
CA PRO A 48 4.73 -2.16 -4.80
C PRO A 48 5.50 -1.28 -5.81
N ILE A 49 5.24 0.02 -5.78
CA ILE A 49 5.98 0.99 -6.61
C ILE A 49 7.05 1.69 -5.78
N LYS A 50 6.73 2.04 -4.53
CA LYS A 50 7.68 2.64 -3.59
C LYS A 50 7.63 1.89 -2.28
N THR A 51 8.73 1.28 -1.92
CA THR A 51 8.92 0.73 -0.59
C THR A 51 9.12 1.88 0.40
N PRO A 52 8.53 1.82 1.61
CA PRO A 52 8.96 2.71 2.68
C PRO A 52 10.46 2.52 2.88
N HIS A 53 11.22 3.59 3.01
CA HIS A 53 12.63 3.45 3.35
C HIS A 53 12.69 2.72 4.69
N PRO A 54 13.43 1.59 4.81
CA PRO A 54 13.78 1.13 6.14
C PRO A 54 14.48 2.29 6.82
N VAL A 55 13.96 2.75 7.96
CA VAL A 55 14.76 3.55 8.87
C VAL A 55 15.93 2.64 9.23
N SER A 56 17.02 2.79 8.49
CA SER A 56 18.26 2.13 8.79
C SER A 56 18.67 2.73 10.12
N GLU A 57 18.65 1.85 11.10
CA GLU A 57 19.14 2.00 12.45
C GLU A 57 20.33 2.97 12.54
N GLU A 58 20.23 3.89 13.49
CA GLU A 58 21.35 4.48 14.24
C GLU A 58 22.23 5.54 13.54
N THR A 59 21.99 6.79 13.96
CA THR A 59 22.98 7.74 14.46
C THR A 59 24.31 7.10 14.86
N ARG A 60 25.22 6.87 13.91
CA ARG A 60 26.62 6.58 14.21
C ARG A 60 27.50 7.78 13.92
N THR A 61 27.53 8.72 14.86
CA THR A 61 28.73 9.52 15.12
C THR A 61 28.72 9.88 16.60
N ALA A 62 29.44 9.06 17.38
CA ALA A 62 29.94 9.40 18.70
C ALA A 62 31.20 10.26 18.55
#